data_AF-A0A021X7I4-F1
#
_entry.id   AF-A0A021X7I4-F1
#
_cell.length_a   1.000
_cell.length_b   1.000
_cell.length_c   1.000
_cell.angle_alpha   90.00
_cell.angle_beta   90.00
_cell.angle_gamma   90.00
#
_symmetry.space_group_name_H-M   'P 1'
#
loop_
_entity.id
_entity.type
_entity.pdbx_description
1 polymer ?
#
loop_
_entity_poly.entity_id
_entity_poly.type
_entity_poly.pdbx_seq_one_letter_code
_entity_poly.pdbx_strand_id
1 'polypeptide(L)' 'MGLHSPASAILSAVIFNALIIVVLIPLALRGVQYRAEPAARLLSRNLLIYGLGGIIVPFIGIKIIDLALTPFF' A
#
# COMPACT_ATOMS: atom_id res chain seq x y z
N MET A 1 -12.16 -2.35 12.47
CA MET A 1 -10.80 -2.88 12.73
C MET A 1 -10.63 -2.87 14.24
N GLY A 2 -10.95 -3.98 14.89
CA GLY A 2 -10.70 -4.15 16.32
C GLY A 2 -9.21 -4.41 16.50
N LEU A 3 -8.42 -3.34 16.50
CA LEU A 3 -7.00 -3.40 16.82
C LEU A 3 -6.92 -3.59 18.33
N HIS A 4 -6.24 -4.65 18.76
CA HIS A 4 -6.21 -5.12 20.15
C HIS A 4 -5.66 -4.04 21.13
N SER A 5 -4.92 -3.06 20.61
CA SER A 5 -4.51 -1.83 21.29
C SER A 5 -4.22 -0.70 20.28
N PRO A 6 -4.51 0.57 20.59
CA PRO A 6 -4.09 1.72 19.77
C PRO A 6 -2.57 1.73 19.48
N ALA A 7 -1.76 1.14 20.36
CA ALA A 7 -0.31 1.06 20.20
C ALA A 7 0.10 0.09 19.07
N SER A 8 -0.53 -1.08 18.95
CA SER A 8 -0.20 -2.06 17.88
C SER A 8 -0.59 -1.51 16.51
N ALA A 9 -1.70 -0.76 16.44
CA ALA A 9 -2.17 -0.08 15.25
C ALA A 9 -1.15 0.93 14.70
N ILE A 10 -0.65 1.80 15.59
CA ILE A 10 0.35 2.82 15.24
C ILE A 10 1.65 2.14 14.80
N LEU A 11 2.11 1.13 15.54
CA LEU A 11 3.33 0.40 15.23
C LEU A 11 3.24 -0.29 13.85
N SER A 12 2.12 -0.97 13.58
CA SER A 12 1.88 -1.65 12.31
C SER A 12 1.83 -0.67 11.14
N ALA A 13 1.23 0.51 11.33
CA ALA A 13 1.20 1.57 10.31
C ALA A 13 2.60 2.13 10.01
N VAL A 14 3.42 2.36 11.04
CA VAL A 14 4.81 2.84 10.85
C VAL A 14 5.66 1.79 10.14
N ILE A 15 5.56 0.52 10.54
CA ILE A 15 6.28 -0.59 9.89
C ILE A 15 5.85 -0.72 8.42
N PHE A 16 4.54 -0.66 8.13
CA PHE A 16 4.04 -0.70 6.75
C PHE A 16 4.65 0.43 5.91
N ASN A 17 4.67 1.67 6.42
CA ASN A 17 5.25 2.81 5.72
C ASN A 17 6.75 2.64 5.44
N ALA A 18 7.50 2.05 6.38
CA ALA A 18 8.93 1.76 6.17
C ALA A 18 9.14 0.71 5.06
N LEU A 19 8.33 -0.36 5.06
CA LEU A 19 8.44 -1.46 4.09
C LEU A 19 7.97 -1.03 2.69
N ILE A 20 6.86 -0.29 2.60
CA ILE A 20 6.26 0.06 1.30
C ILE A 20 7.18 0.96 0.47
N ILE A 21 7.98 1.82 1.11
CA ILE A 21 8.98 2.64 0.41
C ILE A 21 10.00 1.73 -0.29
N VAL A 22 10.58 0.76 0.44
CA VAL A 22 11.58 -0.17 -0.12
C VAL A 22 11.00 -0.96 -1.29
N VAL A 23 9.75 -1.42 -1.16
CA VAL A 23 9.04 -2.16 -2.22
C VAL A 23 8.78 -1.29 -3.46
N LEU A 24 8.52 0.00 -3.28
CA LEU A 24 8.21 0.93 -4.38
C LEU A 24 9.46 1.54 -5.04
N ILE A 25 10.63 1.52 -4.41
CA ILE A 25 11.89 2.04 -5.01
C ILE A 25 12.17 1.42 -6.40
N PRO A 26 12.12 0.09 -6.60
CA PRO A 26 12.33 -0.50 -7.92
C PRO A 26 11.33 -0.01 -8.97
N LEU A 27 10.07 0.21 -8.58
CA LEU A 27 9.04 0.74 -9.46
C LEU A 27 9.32 2.20 -9.84
N ALA A 28 9.77 3.01 -8.88
CA ALA A 28 10.17 4.39 -9.11
C ALA A 28 11.39 4.50 -10.06
N LEU A 29 12.36 3.59 -9.92
CA LEU A 29 13.57 3.56 -10.76
C LEU A 29 13.30 3.05 -12.19
N ARG A 30 12.42 2.05 -12.35
CA ARG A 30 12.08 1.49 -13.67
C ARG A 30 11.09 2.36 -14.45
N GLY A 31 10.36 3.23 -13.75
CA GLY A 31 9.28 4.01 -14.33
C GLY A 31 8.07 3.14 -14.70
N VAL A 32 6.94 3.79 -14.94
CA VAL A 32 5.71 3.12 -15.38
C VAL A 32 5.68 3.12 -16.91
N GLN A 33 5.44 1.95 -17.52
CA GLN A 33 5.33 1.84 -18.98
C GLN A 33 4.20 2.72 -19.52
N TYR A 34 4.57 3.73 -20.31
CA TYR A 34 3.60 4.59 -20.98
C TYR A 34 2.98 3.86 -22.18
N ARG A 35 1.65 3.94 -22.31
CA ARG A 35 0.91 3.46 -23.48
C ARG A 35 0.24 4.64 -24.16
N ALA A 36 0.39 4.72 -25.49
CA ALA A 36 -0.30 5.70 -26.32
C ALA A 36 -1.79 5.37 -26.36
N GLU A 37 -2.54 5.87 -25.39
CA GLU A 37 -4.00 5.75 -25.27
C GLU A 37 -4.62 7.14 -25.13
N PRO A 38 -5.90 7.32 -25.53
CA PRO A 38 -6.61 8.56 -25.30
C PRO A 38 -6.57 8.96 -23.82
N ALA A 39 -6.35 10.25 -23.55
CA ALA A 39 -6.12 10.77 -22.20
C ALA A 39 -7.20 10.33 -21.19
N ALA A 40 -8.47 10.33 -21.60
CA ALA A 40 -9.59 9.88 -20.77
C ALA A 40 -9.46 8.41 -20.35
N ARG A 41 -9.08 7.52 -21.29
CA ARG A 41 -8.92 6.08 -21.01
C ARG A 41 -7.71 5.82 -20.12
N LEU A 42 -6.60 6.54 -20.36
CA LEU A 42 -5.40 6.45 -19.54
C LEU A 42 -5.69 6.88 -18.09
N LEU A 43 -6.40 8.00 -17.90
CA LEU A 43 -6.77 8.51 -16.58
C LEU A 43 -7.65 7.52 -15.82
N SER A 44 -8.72 7.01 -16.44
CA SER A 44 -9.61 6.02 -15.80
C SER A 44 -8.85 4.76 -15.39
N ARG A 45 -7.95 4.25 -16.24
CA ARG A 45 -7.11 3.09 -15.89
C ARG A 45 -6.16 3.38 -14.73
N ASN A 46 -5.51 4.54 -14.74
CA ASN A 46 -4.57 4.88 -13.67
C ASN A 46 -5.29 5.10 -12.34
N LEU A 47 -6.47 5.73 -12.34
CA LEU A 47 -7.29 5.86 -11.14
C LEU A 47 -7.77 4.49 -10.63
N LEU A 48 -8.19 3.60 -11.52
CA LEU A 48 -8.61 2.25 -11.13
C LEU A 48 -7.45 1.42 -10.58
N ILE A 49 -6.26 1.45 -11.20
CA ILE A 49 -5.14 0.60 -10.78
C ILE A 49 -4.40 1.22 -9.60
N TYR A 50 -3.92 2.46 -9.75
CA TYR A 50 -3.08 3.12 -8.74
C TYR A 50 -3.90 3.77 -7.63
N GLY A 51 -5.11 4.26 -7.93
CA GLY A 51 -6.02 4.80 -6.91
C GLY A 51 -6.61 3.69 -6.04
N LEU A 52 -7.30 2.72 -6.65
CA LEU A 52 -7.89 1.60 -5.88
C LEU A 52 -6.81 0.73 -5.23
N GLY A 53 -5.73 0.43 -5.95
CA GLY A 53 -4.58 -0.28 -5.39
C GLY A 53 -3.97 0.47 -4.21
N GLY A 54 -3.79 1.79 -4.33
CA GLY A 54 -3.26 2.64 -3.25
C GLY A 54 -4.16 2.69 -2.00
N ILE A 55 -5.46 2.46 -2.15
CA ILE A 55 -6.39 2.33 -1.01
C ILE A 55 -6.32 0.92 -0.43
N ILE A 56 -6.43 -0.11 -1.25
CA ILE A 56 -6.57 -1.50 -0.77
C ILE A 56 -5.27 -2.04 -0.15
N VAL A 57 -4.13 -1.79 -0.79
CA VAL A 57 -2.81 -2.31 -0.36
C VAL A 57 -2.45 -1.95 1.08
N PRO A 58 -2.55 -0.69 1.56
CA PRO A 58 -2.21 -0.35 2.95
C PRO A 58 -3.13 -1.03 3.97
N PHE A 59 -4.43 -1.15 3.69
CA PHE A 59 -5.34 -1.84 4.62
C PHE A 59 -5.00 -3.32 4.78
N ILE A 60 -4.67 -4.00 3.66
CA ILE A 60 -4.26 -5.39 3.71
C ILE A 60 -2.89 -5.53 4.38
N GLY A 61 -1.92 -4.70 4.00
CA GLY A 61 -0.56 -4.74 4.54
C GLY A 61 -0.51 -4.49 6.05
N ILE A 62 -1.16 -3.43 6.53
CA ILE A 62 -1.23 -3.11 7.97
C ILE A 62 -1.90 -4.25 8.75
N LYS A 63 -2.98 -4.83 8.23
CA LYS A 63 -3.67 -5.95 8.89
C LYS A 63 -2.77 -7.19 9.00
N ILE A 64 -2.00 -7.50 7.95
CA ILE A 64 -1.05 -8.63 7.98
C ILE A 64 0.05 -8.37 9.01
N ILE A 65 0.57 -7.15 9.08
CA ILE A 65 1.60 -6.78 10.05
C ILE A 65 1.05 -6.84 11.48
N ASP A 66 -0.15 -6.31 11.73
CA ASP A 66 -0.78 -6.35 13.05
C ASP A 66 -1.03 -7.79 13.53
N LEU A 67 -1.51 -8.67 12.63
CA LEU A 67 -1.67 -10.10 12.93
C LEU A 67 -0.33 -10.80 13.21
N ALA A 68 0.73 -10.46 12.48
CA ALA A 68 2.07 -11.01 12.71
C ALA A 68 2.70 -10.52 14.02
N LEU A 69 2.35 -9.30 14.48
CA LEU A 69 2.80 -8.72 15.74
C LEU A 69 1.98 -9.20 16.94
N THR A 70 0.72 -9.59 16.73
CA THR A 70 -0.19 -10.08 17.79
C THR A 70 0.42 -11.17 18.69
N PRO A 71 1.15 -12.21 18.20
CA PRO A 71 1.75 -13.22 19.09
C PRO A 71 2.97 -12.72 19.91
N PHE A 72 3.50 -11.53 19.61
CA PHE A 72 4.63 -10.94 20.33
C PHE A 72 4.20 -9.92 21.41
N PHE A 73 2.89 -9.65 21.54
CA PHE A 73 2.27 -8.72 22.49
C PHE A 73 1.16 -9.40 23.29
#